data_AF-A0A5R2N5Z5-F1
#
_entry.id   AF-A0A5R2N5Z5-F1
#
_cell.length_a   1.000
_cell.length_b   1.000
_cell.length_c   1.000
_cell.angle_alpha   90.00
_cell.angle_beta   90.00
_cell.angle_gamma   90.00
#
_symmetry.space_group_name_H-M   'P 1'
#
loop_
_entity.id
_entity.type
_entity.pdbx_description
1 polymer ?
#
loop_
_entity_poly.entity_id
_entity_poly.type
_entity_poly.pdbx_seq_one_letter_code
_entity_poly.pdbx_strand_id
1 'polypeptide(L)'
;MAKKALIAWGGWEGHTPERSANVVRDMLERNGFTVTIGHGTAMFADPDLASFDLIVPVITMSTIEKAELKNLTQAVRQGSGLGGFHGTMGDSFRNEPDYQFMTGGQWVAHPGDIIDYR
;
A
#
# COMPACT_ATOMS: atom_id res chain seq x y z
N MET A 1 14.39 7.35 18.53
CA MET A 1 13.88 5.98 18.34
C MET A 1 13.87 5.69 16.85
N ALA A 2 14.03 4.42 16.44
CA ALA A 2 13.86 4.03 15.03
C ALA A 2 12.42 4.31 14.57
N LYS A 3 12.27 4.78 13.32
CA LYS A 3 10.95 5.02 12.72
C LYS A 3 10.28 3.69 12.40
N LYS A 4 8.96 3.59 12.52
CA LYS A 4 8.19 2.37 12.25
C LYS A 4 7.52 2.44 10.89
N ALA A 5 7.68 1.39 10.08
CA ALA A 5 6.97 1.25 8.82
C ALA A 5 6.11 -0.02 8.79
N LEU A 6 4.93 0.08 8.19
CA LEU A 6 4.07 -1.04 7.87
C LEU A 6 4.07 -1.27 6.35
N ILE A 7 4.36 -2.50 5.92
CA ILE A 7 4.21 -2.94 4.54
C ILE A 7 3.09 -3.99 4.48
N ALA A 8 2.02 -3.69 3.77
CA ALA A 8 0.97 -4.66 3.48
C ALA A 8 1.07 -5.05 2.00
N TRP A 9 1.16 -6.33 1.70
CA TRP A 9 1.32 -6.82 0.32
C TRP A 9 0.21 -7.76 -0.10
N GLY A 10 -0.10 -7.83 -1.39
CA GLY A 10 -1.09 -8.76 -1.93
C GLY A 10 -1.63 -8.34 -3.30
N GLY A 11 -2.75 -8.92 -3.69
CA GLY A 11 -3.41 -8.60 -4.95
C GLY A 11 -2.91 -9.43 -6.14
N TRP A 12 -2.82 -8.84 -7.33
CA TRP A 12 -2.48 -9.58 -8.54
C TRP A 12 -1.03 -10.09 -8.56
N GLU A 13 -0.86 -11.42 -8.62
CA GLU A 13 0.44 -12.09 -8.66
C GLU A 13 1.33 -11.70 -9.86
N GLY A 14 0.74 -11.23 -10.96
CA GLY A 14 1.51 -10.71 -12.11
C GLY A 14 2.39 -9.51 -11.74
N HIS A 15 2.08 -8.79 -10.66
CA HIS A 15 2.91 -7.72 -10.11
C HIS A 15 3.93 -8.21 -9.06
N THR A 16 3.96 -9.51 -8.76
CA THR A 16 4.88 -10.13 -7.79
C THR A 16 4.89 -9.40 -6.43
N PRO A 17 3.74 -9.31 -5.74
CA PRO A 17 3.56 -8.41 -4.60
C PRO A 17 4.51 -8.72 -3.43
N GLU A 18 4.65 -9.99 -3.05
CA GLU A 18 5.54 -10.40 -1.95
C GLU A 18 7.01 -10.07 -2.27
N ARG A 19 7.47 -10.37 -3.48
CA ARG A 19 8.84 -10.08 -3.91
C ARG A 19 9.11 -8.57 -3.87
N SER A 20 8.17 -7.77 -4.37
CA SER A 20 8.29 -6.31 -4.37
C SER A 20 8.27 -5.74 -2.93
N ALA A 21 7.43 -6.30 -2.06
CA ALA A 21 7.36 -5.91 -0.65
C ALA A 21 8.67 -6.20 0.10
N ASN A 22 9.32 -7.33 -0.17
CA ASN A 22 10.63 -7.66 0.39
C ASN A 22 11.72 -6.66 -0.08
N VAL A 23 11.70 -6.23 -1.34
CA VAL A 23 12.64 -5.20 -1.83
C VAL A 23 12.45 -3.88 -1.08
N VAL A 24 11.20 -3.46 -0.85
CA VAL A 24 10.90 -2.23 -0.09
C VAL A 24 11.27 -2.37 1.38
N ARG A 25 11.02 -3.53 2.01
CA ARG A 25 11.47 -3.82 3.38
C ARG A 25 12.97 -3.61 3.49
N ASP A 26 13.76 -4.29 2.65
CA ASP A 26 15.22 -4.23 2.72
C ASP A 26 15.73 -2.79 2.49
N MET A 27 15.06 -2.01 1.64
CA MET A 27 15.37 -0.59 1.46
C MET A 27 15.09 0.22 2.73
N LEU A 28 13.93 0.05 3.36
CA LEU A 28 13.55 0.80 4.56
C LEU A 28 14.41 0.44 5.77
N GLU A 29 14.70 -0.84 5.97
CA GLU A 29 15.58 -1.32 7.05
C GLU A 29 17.00 -0.75 6.92
N ARG A 30 17.57 -0.72 5.70
CA ARG A 30 18.86 -0.05 5.44
C ARG A 30 18.84 1.46 5.76
N ASN A 31 17.67 2.07 5.78
CA ASN A 31 17.47 3.48 6.13
C ASN A 31 17.00 3.69 7.58
N GLY A 32 17.11 2.67 8.44
CA GLY A 32 16.88 2.80 9.88
C GLY A 32 15.42 2.69 10.33
N PHE A 33 14.53 2.16 9.48
CA PHE A 33 13.17 1.81 9.90
C PHE A 33 13.12 0.42 10.56
N THR A 34 12.26 0.29 11.57
CA THR A 34 11.73 -1.01 11.99
C THR A 34 10.52 -1.34 11.13
N VAL A 35 10.58 -2.43 10.36
CA VAL A 35 9.54 -2.77 9.39
C VAL A 35 8.67 -3.93 9.89
N THR A 36 7.36 -3.71 9.92
CA THR A 36 6.34 -4.77 9.99
C THR A 36 5.86 -5.07 8.58
N ILE A 37 5.88 -6.33 8.16
CA ILE A 37 5.44 -6.76 6.83
C ILE A 37 4.39 -7.87 6.97
N GLY A 38 3.32 -7.83 6.17
CA GLY A 38 2.28 -8.85 6.20
C GLY A 38 1.42 -8.90 4.94
N HIS A 39 0.74 -10.04 4.76
CA HIS A 39 -0.12 -10.30 3.61
C HIS A 39 -1.55 -9.79 3.84
N GLY A 40 -2.11 -9.15 2.82
CA GLY A 40 -3.51 -8.74 2.75
C GLY A 40 -3.82 -7.39 3.39
N THR A 41 -5.03 -6.90 3.11
CA THR A 41 -5.52 -5.61 3.61
C THR A 41 -5.86 -5.61 5.10
N ALA A 42 -6.01 -6.80 5.72
CA ALA A 42 -6.22 -6.95 7.16
C ALA A 42 -5.11 -6.31 8.01
N MET A 43 -3.93 -6.08 7.43
CA MET A 43 -2.87 -5.29 8.06
C MET A 43 -3.28 -3.84 8.38
N PHE A 44 -4.33 -3.31 7.74
CA PHE A 44 -4.91 -1.99 8.00
C PHE A 44 -6.06 -2.03 9.02
N ALA A 45 -6.43 -3.19 9.56
CA ALA A 45 -7.57 -3.33 10.47
C ALA A 45 -7.31 -2.81 11.90
N ASP A 46 -6.05 -2.55 12.26
CA ASP A 46 -5.69 -2.01 13.57
C ASP A 46 -6.21 -0.56 13.73
N PRO A 47 -7.00 -0.23 14.77
CA PRO A 47 -7.42 1.13 15.03
C PRO A 47 -6.27 2.07 15.42
N ASP A 48 -5.12 1.55 15.87
CA ASP A 48 -3.91 2.31 16.19
C ASP A 48 -2.90 2.29 15.03
N LEU A 49 -3.39 2.21 13.79
CA LEU A 49 -2.55 2.23 12.58
C LEU A 49 -1.68 3.50 12.49
N ALA A 50 -2.09 4.59 13.13
CA ALA A 50 -1.33 5.84 13.24
C ALA A 50 -0.06 5.72 14.09
N SER A 51 0.14 4.61 14.79
CA SER A 51 1.40 4.30 15.49
C SER A 51 2.58 4.04 14.54
N PHE A 52 2.31 3.84 13.24
CA PHE A 52 3.34 3.77 12.20
C PHE A 52 3.64 5.16 11.62
N ASP A 53 4.94 5.44 11.42
CA ASP A 53 5.41 6.66 10.79
C ASP A 53 5.20 6.62 9.26
N LEU A 54 5.22 5.42 8.66
CA LEU A 54 5.05 5.21 7.23
C LEU A 54 4.22 3.94 6.98
N ILE A 55 3.22 4.05 6.10
CA ILE A 55 2.43 2.92 5.60
C ILE A 55 2.71 2.76 4.10
N VAL A 56 3.04 1.53 3.70
CA VAL A 56 3.40 1.17 2.33
C VAL A 56 2.45 0.09 1.82
N PRO A 57 1.38 0.46 1.09
CA PRO A 57 0.60 -0.52 0.35
C PRO A 57 1.41 -1.04 -0.84
N VAL A 58 1.61 -2.34 -0.88
CA VAL A 58 2.16 -3.13 -2.01
C VAL A 58 1.05 -4.06 -2.51
N ILE A 59 -0.12 -3.47 -2.78
CA ILE A 59 -1.35 -4.17 -3.14
C ILE A 59 -1.85 -3.60 -4.45
N THR A 60 -2.27 -4.45 -5.39
CA THR A 60 -2.87 -4.03 -6.66
C THR A 60 -4.11 -4.86 -6.98
N MET A 61 -5.08 -4.28 -7.67
CA MET A 61 -6.28 -4.96 -8.16
C MET A 61 -7.07 -5.70 -7.07
N SER A 62 -7.18 -5.11 -5.89
CA SER A 62 -7.85 -5.72 -4.73
C SER A 62 -9.06 -4.88 -4.27
N THR A 63 -9.84 -5.44 -3.36
CA THR A 63 -10.81 -4.70 -2.55
C THR A 63 -10.23 -4.47 -1.16
N ILE A 64 -10.85 -3.57 -0.40
CA ILE A 64 -10.50 -3.27 0.99
C ILE A 64 -11.79 -3.18 1.80
N GLU A 65 -11.77 -3.67 3.03
CA GLU A 65 -12.95 -3.57 3.89
C GLU A 65 -13.15 -2.13 4.40
N LYS A 66 -14.40 -1.74 4.64
CA LYS A 66 -14.72 -0.36 5.07
C LYS A 66 -13.98 0.06 6.34
N ALA A 67 -13.79 -0.86 7.29
CA ALA A 67 -13.06 -0.58 8.52
C ALA A 67 -11.56 -0.38 8.27
N GLU A 68 -10.97 -1.21 7.41
CA GLU A 68 -9.56 -1.11 7.00
C GLU A 68 -9.28 0.23 6.30
N LEU A 69 -10.14 0.62 5.35
CA LEU A 69 -10.02 1.90 4.66
C LEU A 69 -10.20 3.10 5.59
N LYS A 70 -11.17 3.01 6.52
CA LYS A 70 -11.38 4.05 7.53
C LYS A 70 -10.13 4.25 8.39
N ASN A 71 -9.52 3.17 8.87
CA ASN A 71 -8.30 3.25 9.68
C ASN A 71 -7.13 3.81 8.87
N LEU A 72 -6.94 3.35 7.63
CA LEU A 72 -5.89 3.86 6.73
C LEU A 72 -6.01 5.36 6.49
N THR A 73 -7.20 5.84 6.12
CA THR A 73 -7.41 7.28 5.88
C THR A 73 -7.31 8.09 7.17
N GLN A 74 -7.68 7.54 8.33
CA GLN A 74 -7.49 8.21 9.62
C GLN A 74 -6.01 8.32 9.99
N ALA A 75 -5.21 7.27 9.80
CA ALA A 75 -3.77 7.31 10.07
C ALA A 75 -3.08 8.41 9.27
N VAL A 76 -3.38 8.51 7.97
CA VAL A 76 -2.83 9.59 7.12
C VAL A 76 -3.29 10.97 7.58
N ARG A 77 -4.57 11.15 7.94
CA ARG A 77 -5.06 12.42 8.51
C ARG A 77 -4.37 12.79 9.82
N GLN A 78 -3.92 11.81 10.59
CA GLN A 78 -3.20 12.00 11.87
C GLN A 78 -1.69 12.22 11.68
N GLY A 79 -1.17 12.10 10.45
CA GLY A 79 0.21 12.43 10.11
C GLY A 79 1.10 11.24 9.76
N SER A 80 0.58 10.01 9.68
CA SER A 80 1.34 8.90 9.10
C SER A 80 1.64 9.19 7.63
N GLY A 81 2.89 8.95 7.22
CA GLY A 81 3.24 8.97 5.81
C GLY A 81 2.55 7.83 5.06
N LEU A 82 2.15 8.09 3.82
CA LEU A 82 1.68 7.07 2.88
C LEU A 82 2.62 7.09 1.67
N GLY A 83 3.21 5.94 1.34
CA GLY A 83 4.13 5.84 0.20
C GLY A 83 4.03 4.50 -0.49
N GLY A 84 3.91 4.51 -1.81
CA GLY A 84 3.89 3.32 -2.64
C GLY A 84 4.43 3.65 -4.03
N PHE A 85 4.52 2.65 -4.90
CA PHE A 85 5.11 2.81 -6.22
C PHE A 85 4.12 2.35 -7.30
N HIS A 86 4.00 3.17 -8.35
CA HIS A 86 3.24 2.81 -9.54
C HIS A 86 1.81 2.32 -9.22
N GLY A 87 1.46 1.10 -9.65
CA GLY A 87 0.15 0.50 -9.43
C GLY A 87 -0.22 0.32 -7.96
N THR A 88 0.74 0.24 -7.05
CA THR A 88 0.42 0.00 -5.62
C THR A 88 -0.23 1.20 -4.91
N MET A 89 -0.35 2.34 -5.60
CA MET A 89 -1.04 3.54 -5.14
C MET A 89 -2.33 3.85 -5.93
N GLY A 90 -2.32 3.66 -7.25
CA GLY A 90 -3.47 4.01 -8.09
C GLY A 90 -4.38 2.83 -8.41
N ASP A 91 -3.83 1.62 -8.46
CA ASP A 91 -4.47 0.40 -8.93
C ASP A 91 -4.97 -0.51 -7.78
N SER A 92 -4.78 -0.10 -6.53
CA SER A 92 -4.99 -0.93 -5.34
C SER A 92 -6.47 -1.21 -5.06
N PHE A 93 -7.29 -0.16 -4.98
CA PHE A 93 -8.70 -0.22 -4.56
C PHE A 93 -9.57 0.63 -5.50
N ARG A 94 -9.79 0.11 -6.72
CA ARG A 94 -10.39 0.88 -7.85
C ARG A 94 -11.80 1.45 -7.57
N ASN A 95 -12.52 0.90 -6.60
CA ASN A 95 -13.89 1.27 -6.26
C ASN A 95 -14.01 2.16 -5.01
N GLU A 96 -12.90 2.70 -4.49
CA GLU A 96 -12.88 3.44 -3.22
C GLU A 96 -12.51 4.93 -3.42
N PRO A 97 -13.49 5.84 -3.55
CA PRO A 97 -13.23 7.27 -3.73
C PRO A 97 -12.43 7.90 -2.59
N ASP A 98 -12.61 7.45 -1.35
CA ASP A 98 -11.85 7.95 -0.20
C ASP A 98 -10.37 7.60 -0.31
N TYR A 99 -10.04 6.42 -0.84
CA TYR A 99 -8.66 6.03 -1.12
C TYR A 99 -8.09 6.87 -2.26
N GLN A 100 -8.83 7.03 -3.36
CA GLN A 100 -8.42 7.83 -4.51
C GLN A 100 -8.20 9.31 -4.16
N PHE A 101 -9.06 9.86 -3.29
CA PHE A 101 -8.90 11.22 -2.77
C PHE A 101 -7.64 11.33 -1.91
N MET A 102 -7.39 10.36 -1.04
CA MET A 102 -6.19 10.32 -0.20
C MET A 102 -4.90 10.20 -1.03
N THR A 103 -4.89 9.40 -2.10
CA THR A 103 -3.73 9.21 -2.97
C THR A 103 -3.60 10.25 -4.08
N GLY A 104 -4.66 11.02 -4.33
CA GLY A 104 -4.71 12.05 -5.36
C GLY A 104 -4.87 11.52 -6.78
N GLY A 105 -5.35 10.29 -6.97
CA GLY A 105 -5.49 9.69 -8.29
C GLY A 105 -6.35 8.43 -8.33
N GLN A 106 -6.81 8.10 -9.54
CA GLN A 106 -7.59 6.91 -9.84
C GLN A 106 -6.96 6.18 -11.03
N TRP A 107 -6.86 4.85 -10.95
CA TRP A 107 -6.54 4.04 -12.13
C TRP A 107 -7.68 4.10 -13.16
N VAL A 108 -7.31 4.33 -14.43
CA VAL A 108 -8.25 4.43 -15.55
C VAL A 108 -8.06 3.26 -16.52
N ALA A 109 -6.84 3.07 -17.03
CA ALA A 109 -6.50 2.01 -17.98
C ALA A 109 -4.97 1.82 -18.03
N HIS A 110 -4.54 0.68 -18.56
CA HIS A 110 -3.15 0.46 -18.98
C HIS A 110 -2.98 0.95 -20.43
N PRO A 111 -1.98 1.80 -20.75
CA PRO A 111 -1.70 2.17 -22.13
C PRO A 111 -1.26 0.95 -22.94
N GLY A 112 -2.10 0.48 -23.87
CA GLY A 112 -1.80 -0.69 -24.69
C GLY A 112 -1.98 -2.04 -23.99
N ASP A 113 -2.55 -2.07 -22.78
CA ASP A 113 -2.81 -3.28 -21.98
C ASP A 113 -1.58 -4.21 -21.85
N ILE A 114 -1.77 -5.53 -21.91
CA ILE A 114 -0.72 -6.53 -21.80
C ILE A 114 -0.25 -6.90 -23.20
N ILE A 115 1.00 -6.58 -23.51
CA ILE A 115 1.65 -6.91 -24.79
C ILE A 115 2.82 -7.86 -24.59
N ASP A 116 2.84 -8.94 -25.37
CA ASP A 116 4.00 -9.83 -25.46
C ASP A 116 5.04 -9.21 -26.41
N TYR A 117 6.17 -8.78 -25.86
CA TYR A 117 7.31 -8.33 -26.65
C TYR A 117 7.97 -9.51 -27.35
N ARG A 118 8.33 -9.33 -28.62
CA ARG A 118 9.06 -10.30 -29.46
C ARG A 118 10.41 -9.74 -29.86
#